data_AF-A0AAC9IX48-F1
#
_entry.id   AF-A0AAC9IX48-F1
#
_cell.length_a   1.000
_cell.length_b   1.000
_cell.length_c   1.000
_cell.angle_alpha   90.00
_cell.angle_beta   90.00
_cell.angle_gamma   90.00
#
_symmetry.space_group_name_H-M   'P 1'
#
loop_
_entity.id
_entity.type
_entity.pdbx_description
1 polymer ?
#
loop_
_entity_poly.entity_id
_entity_poly.type
_entity_poly.pdbx_seq_one_letter_code
_entity_poly.pdbx_strand_id
1 'polypeptide(L)' 'MTTITINNNPYEIESLSEDVKAQLNMIQQVDIEIARLNARLAIAQTARMAYSKAIEELLPETSQAKDKEKSKSKH' A
#
# COMPACT_ATOMS: atom_id res chain seq x y z
N MET A 1 -31.93 -9.58 -14.25
CA MET A 1 -31.65 -8.13 -14.16
C MET A 1 -30.46 -7.95 -13.25
N THR A 2 -29.32 -7.50 -13.79
CA THR A 2 -28.12 -7.22 -13.00
C THR A 2 -28.21 -5.78 -12.49
N THR A 3 -28.08 -5.58 -11.18
CA THR A 3 -28.14 -4.27 -10.54
C THR A 3 -26.78 -3.83 -10.01
N ILE A 4 -26.53 -2.53 -10.01
CA ILE A 4 -25.37 -1.91 -9.35
C ILE A 4 -25.84 -0.85 -8.37
N THR A 5 -25.10 -0.67 -7.29
CA THR A 5 -25.38 0.38 -6.30
C THR A 5 -24.47 1.57 -6.58
N ILE A 6 -25.06 2.72 -6.90
CA ILE A 6 -24.35 3.99 -7.04
C ILE A 6 -24.89 4.93 -5.97
N ASN A 7 -24.01 5.49 -5.12
CA ASN A 7 -24.40 6.39 -4.03
C ASN A 7 -25.53 5.81 -3.14
N ASN A 8 -25.40 4.55 -2.73
CA ASN A 8 -26.38 3.80 -1.93
C ASN A 8 -27.75 3.55 -2.60
N ASN A 9 -27.93 3.91 -3.87
CA ASN A 9 -29.16 3.63 -4.61
C ASN A 9 -28.95 2.49 -5.62
N PRO A 10 -29.85 1.49 -5.68
CA PRO A 10 -29.77 0.42 -6.66
C PRO A 10 -30.26 0.91 -8.04
N TYR A 11 -29.52 0.57 -9.08
CA TYR A 11 -29.85 0.81 -10.48
C TYR A 11 -29.75 -0.48 -11.26
N GLU A 12 -30.68 -0.72 -12.18
CA GLU A 12 -30.54 -1.79 -13.16
C GLU A 12 -29.51 -1.36 -14.21
N ILE A 13 -28.51 -2.21 -14.50
CA ILE A 13 -27.44 -1.85 -15.45
C ILE A 13 -28.02 -1.52 -16.82
N GLU A 14 -29.05 -2.27 -17.25
CA GLU A 14 -29.69 -2.11 -18.55
C GLU A 14 -30.44 -0.78 -18.69
N SER A 15 -30.87 -0.17 -17.57
CA SER A 15 -31.59 1.11 -17.58
C SER A 15 -30.66 2.33 -17.56
N LEU A 16 -29.34 2.13 -17.38
CA LEU A 16 -28.35 3.20 -17.41
C LEU A 16 -28.04 3.63 -18.85
N SER A 17 -27.71 4.91 -19.01
CA SER A 17 -27.23 5.43 -20.29
C SER A 17 -25.86 4.85 -20.67
N GLU A 18 -25.56 4.83 -21.96
CA GLU A 18 -24.26 4.38 -22.46
C GLU A 18 -23.09 5.21 -21.90
N ASP A 19 -23.29 6.53 -21.74
CA ASP A 19 -22.28 7.41 -21.13
C ASP A 19 -21.96 7.02 -19.68
N VAL A 20 -22.98 6.64 -18.89
CA VAL A 20 -22.79 6.18 -17.50
C VAL A 20 -22.04 4.85 -17.49
N LYS A 21 -22.42 3.90 -18.35
CA LYS A 21 -21.72 2.61 -18.48
C LYS A 21 -20.26 2.79 -18.88
N ALA A 22 -19.98 3.71 -19.81
CA ALA A 22 -18.62 4.03 -20.23
C ALA A 22 -17.79 4.60 -19.07
N GLN A 23 -18.35 5.53 -18.29
CA GLN A 23 -17.66 6.08 -17.11
C GLN A 23 -17.42 5.02 -16.03
N LEU A 24 -18.38 4.13 -15.76
CA LEU A 24 -18.21 3.02 -14.83
C LEU A 24 -17.08 2.08 -15.26
N ASN A 25 -16.97 1.79 -16.56
CA ASN A 25 -15.86 1.02 -17.09
C ASN A 25 -14.52 1.73 -16.86
N MET A 26 -14.45 3.04 -17.11
CA MET A 26 -13.25 3.83 -16.86
C MET A 26 -12.86 3.83 -15.38
N ILE A 27 -13.82 3.95 -14.46
CA ILE A 27 -13.57 3.86 -13.01
C ILE A 27 -12.94 2.51 -12.66
N GLN A 28 -13.49 1.39 -13.15
CA GLN A 28 -12.92 0.07 -12.90
C GLN A 28 -11.48 -0.07 -13.41
N GLN A 29 -11.17 0.50 -14.57
CA GLN A 29 -9.79 0.50 -15.09
C GLN A 29 -8.86 1.33 -14.21
N VAL A 30 -9.31 2.49 -13.73
CA VAL A 30 -8.54 3.33 -12.81
C VAL A 30 -8.31 2.62 -11.47
N ASP A 31 -9.31 1.92 -10.94
CA ASP A 31 -9.19 1.17 -9.70
C ASP A 31 -8.15 0.04 -9.80
N ILE A 32 -8.11 -0.67 -10.93
CA ILE A 32 -7.07 -1.67 -11.22
C ILE A 32 -5.68 -1.03 -11.23
N GLU A 33 -5.54 0.13 -11.86
CA GLU A 33 -4.26 0.84 -11.92
C GLU A 33 -3.82 1.35 -10.54
N ILE A 34 -4.74 1.87 -9.73
CA ILE A 34 -4.48 2.26 -8.33
C ILE A 34 -3.98 1.05 -7.53
N ALA A 35 -4.64 -0.10 -7.65
CA ALA A 35 -4.21 -1.32 -6.97
C ALA A 35 -2.79 -1.74 -7.40
N ARG A 36 -2.48 -1.64 -8.69
CA ARG A 36 -1.15 -1.92 -9.24
C ARG A 36 -0.08 -0.98 -8.68
N LEU A 37 -0.37 0.31 -8.61
CA LEU A 37 0.54 1.32 -8.07
C LEU A 37 0.80 1.09 -6.57
N ASN A 38 -0.24 0.76 -5.79
CA ASN A 38 -0.11 0.42 -4.38
C ASN A 38 0.77 -0.81 -4.16
N ALA A 39 0.64 -1.85 -4.99
CA ALA A 39 1.51 -3.02 -4.93
C ALA A 39 2.99 -2.64 -5.20
N ARG A 40 3.25 -1.80 -6.19
CA ARG A 40 4.61 -1.29 -6.48
C ARG A 40 5.17 -0.44 -5.34
N LEU A 41 4.33 0.39 -4.72
CA LEU A 41 4.71 1.18 -3.57
C LEU A 41 5.12 0.30 -2.39
N ALA A 42 4.36 -0.77 -2.11
CA ALA A 42 4.70 -1.72 -1.04
C ALA A 42 6.06 -2.38 -1.30
N ILE A 43 6.33 -2.82 -2.53
CA ILE A 43 7.63 -3.38 -2.92
C ILE A 43 8.76 -2.37 -2.69
N ALA A 44 8.58 -1.11 -3.11
CA ALA A 44 9.56 -0.06 -2.94
C ALA A 44 9.83 0.25 -1.45
N GLN A 45 8.78 0.24 -0.61
CA GLN A 45 8.90 0.42 0.84
C GLN A 45 9.71 -0.71 1.48
N THR A 46 9.45 -1.97 1.11
CA THR A 46 10.25 -3.12 1.57
C THR A 46 11.71 -2.99 1.17
N ALA A 47 11.99 -2.63 -0.09
CA ALA A 47 13.36 -2.43 -0.55
C ALA A 47 14.07 -1.31 0.24
N ARG A 48 13.39 -0.18 0.47
CA ARG A 48 13.92 0.92 1.28
C ARG A 48 14.28 0.44 2.69
N MET A 49 13.41 -0.31 3.36
CA MET A 49 13.68 -0.85 4.70
C MET A 49 14.88 -1.79 4.71
N ALA A 50 14.98 -2.67 3.71
CA ALA A 50 16.12 -3.57 3.57
C ALA A 50 17.44 -2.80 3.39
N TYR A 51 17.44 -1.76 2.55
CA TYR A 51 18.62 -0.91 2.37
C TYR A 51 18.97 -0.11 3.63
N SER A 52 17.99 0.41 4.37
CA SER A 52 18.24 1.09 5.64
C SER A 52 18.93 0.15 6.64
N LYS A 53 18.44 -1.09 6.77
CA LYS A 53 19.06 -2.09 7.64
C LYS A 53 20.48 -2.46 7.20
N ALA A 54 20.70 -2.65 5.89
CA ALA A 54 22.03 -2.93 5.37
C ALA A 54 23.01 -1.79 5.62
N ILE A 55 22.56 -0.53 5.54
CA ILE A 55 23.37 0.63 5.90
C ILE A 55 23.74 0.57 7.38
N GLU A 56 22.78 0.32 8.29
CA GLU A 56 23.04 0.19 9.73
C GLU A 56 24.10 -0.87 10.05
N GLU A 57 24.08 -2.01 9.35
CA GLU A 57 25.06 -3.09 9.50
C GLU A 57 26.46 -2.73 8.96
N LEU A 58 26.54 -1.82 7.98
CA LEU A 58 27.80 -1.38 7.36
C LEU A 58 28.41 -0.17 8.07
N LEU A 59 27.65 0.52 8.92
CA LEU A 59 28.20 1.64 9.69
C LEU A 59 29.23 1.10 10.70
N PRO A 60 30.43 1.68 10.76
CA PRO A 60 31.40 1.34 11.81
C PRO A 60 30.77 1.61 13.18
N GLU A 61 31.15 0.83 14.21
CA GLU A 61 30.77 1.11 15.60
C GLU A 61 31.42 2.42 16.09
N THR A 62 31.03 3.56 15.55
CA THR A 62 31.37 4.85 16.11
C THR A 62 30.42 5.09 17.29
N SER A 63 30.79 4.50 18.43
CA SER A 63 30.52 4.95 19.80
C SER A 63 29.23 5.74 20.03
N GLN A 64 28.08 5.07 20.24
CA GLN A 64 27.04 5.47 21.23
C GLN A 64 26.08 4.31 21.63
N ALA A 65 26.47 3.02 21.49
CA ALA A 65 25.59 1.90 21.83
C ALA A 65 26.19 0.83 22.76
N LYS A 66 27.32 1.11 23.44
CA LYS A 66 27.92 0.15 24.42
C LYS A 66 27.42 0.27 25.87
N ASP A 67 26.38 1.07 26.15
CA ASP A 67 25.87 1.22 27.53
C ASP A 67 24.60 0.42 27.86
N LYS A 68 24.02 -0.33 26.93
CA LYS A 68 22.78 -1.10 27.22
C LYS A 68 22.97 -2.56 27.63
N GLU A 69 24.20 -3.09 27.64
CA GLU A 69 24.44 -4.52 27.98
C GLU A 69 25.04 -4.76 29.39
N LYS A 70 25.27 -3.72 30.21
CA LYS A 70 25.71 -3.89 31.61
C LYS A 70 24.59 -3.86 32.67
N SER A 71 23.30 -3.72 32.30
CA SER A 71 22.19 -3.62 33.27
C SER A 71 21.37 -4.90 33.49
N LYS A 72 21.77 -6.06 32.96
CA LYS A 72 21.07 -7.34 33.20
C LYS A 72 21.83 -8.38 34.03
N SER A 73 22.95 -8.01 34.65
CA SER A 73 23.67 -8.88 35.61
C SER A 73 23.81 -8.20 36.96
N LYS A 74 22.68 -8.04 37.66
CA LYS A 74 22.56 -7.95 39.12
C LYS A 74 21.08 -7.77 39.49
N HIS A 75 20.39 -8.90 39.65
CA HIS A 75 19.55 -9.21 40.80
C HIS A 75 19.16 -10.68 40.75
#